data_AF-A0A6A7LF03-F1
#
_entry.id   AF-A0A6A7LF03-F1
#
_cell.length_a   1.000
_cell.length_b   1.000
_cell.length_c   1.000
_cell.angle_alpha   90.00
_cell.angle_beta   90.00
_cell.angle_gamma   90.00
#
_symmetry.space_group_name_H-M   'P 1'
#
loop_
_entity.id
_entity.type
_entity.pdbx_description
1 polymer ?
#
loop_
_entity_poly.entity_id
_entity_poly.type
_entity_poly.pdbx_seq_one_letter_code
_entity_poly.pdbx_strand_id
1 'polypeptide(L)'
;MCKNTIQYSFLIQTIMKNRTYHDILAKVLEAAKGTDGTTKTRIMYGAYLSSNQLKEYIAYCQGHGLISYDARKRVYKTTGKGIRLLELFTKMYEIVPSNAIEEITQ
;
A
#
# COMPACT_ATOMS: atom_id res chain seq x y z
N MET A 1 -12.65 -6.36 -18.60
CA MET A 1 -12.62 -6.20 -17.12
C MET A 1 -11.38 -5.40 -16.71
N CYS A 2 -11.33 -4.07 -16.94
CA CYS A 2 -10.17 -3.23 -16.53
C CYS A 2 -10.53 -1.80 -16.09
N LYS A 3 -11.82 -1.43 -15.99
CA LYS A 3 -12.22 -0.03 -15.81
C LYS A 3 -12.22 0.44 -14.34
N ASN A 4 -12.50 -0.46 -13.38
CA ASN A 4 -12.56 -0.07 -11.96
C ASN A 4 -11.18 0.22 -11.37
N THR A 5 -10.16 -0.62 -11.61
CA THR A 5 -8.83 -0.45 -11.01
C THR A 5 -8.18 0.91 -11.34
N ILE A 6 -8.42 1.42 -12.55
CA ILE A 6 -7.86 2.70 -13.02
C ILE A 6 -8.59 3.88 -12.34
N GLN A 7 -9.92 3.80 -12.20
CA GLN A 7 -10.73 4.82 -11.53
C GLN A 7 -10.33 4.99 -10.05
N TYR A 8 -10.10 3.87 -9.34
CA TYR A 8 -9.69 3.90 -7.93
C TYR A 8 -8.28 4.44 -7.72
N SER A 9 -7.34 4.12 -8.61
CA SER A 9 -5.97 4.66 -8.58
C SER A 9 -5.96 6.20 -8.64
N PHE A 10 -6.84 6.78 -9.46
CA PHE A 10 -6.97 8.22 -9.62
C PHE A 10 -7.62 8.87 -8.39
N LEU A 11 -8.70 8.27 -7.84
CA LEU A 11 -9.39 8.78 -6.65
C LEU A 11 -8.50 8.79 -5.39
N ILE A 12 -7.69 7.74 -5.20
CA ILE A 12 -6.70 7.64 -4.10
C ILE A 12 -5.67 8.77 -4.20
N GLN A 13 -5.25 9.14 -5.42
CA GLN A 13 -4.23 10.16 -5.63
C GLN A 13 -4.74 11.60 -5.37
N THR A 14 -6.04 11.86 -5.53
CA THR A 14 -6.64 13.19 -5.34
C THR A 14 -6.97 13.52 -3.88
N ILE A 15 -7.36 12.53 -3.07
CA ILE A 15 -7.71 12.74 -1.65
C ILE A 15 -6.44 12.95 -0.78
N MET A 16 -5.32 12.37 -1.17
CA MET A 16 -4.10 12.29 -0.36
C MET A 16 -3.09 13.39 -0.72
N LYS A 17 -3.47 14.66 -0.54
CA LYS A 17 -2.55 15.82 -0.68
C LYS A 17 -1.27 15.66 0.17
N ASN A 18 -1.33 14.88 1.26
CA ASN A 18 -0.20 14.39 2.05
C ASN A 18 -0.24 12.86 2.14
N ARG A 19 0.90 12.18 1.95
CA ARG A 19 1.04 10.72 2.11
C ARG A 19 0.91 10.35 3.59
N THR A 20 -0.20 9.76 4.01
CA THR A 20 -0.36 9.25 5.38
C THR A 20 0.42 7.95 5.57
N TYR A 21 0.64 7.56 6.84
CA TYR A 21 1.25 6.28 7.20
C TYR A 21 0.54 5.09 6.54
N HIS A 22 -0.81 5.12 6.53
CA HIS A 22 -1.64 4.08 5.92
C HIS A 22 -1.46 4.03 4.39
N ASP A 23 -1.28 5.18 3.73
CA ASP A 23 -1.07 5.23 2.27
C ASP A 23 0.29 4.65 1.88
N ILE A 24 1.32 4.96 2.67
CA ILE A 24 2.65 4.40 2.46
C ILE A 24 2.61 2.88 2.68
N LEU A 25 1.95 2.44 3.76
CA LEU A 25 1.79 1.03 4.06
C LEU A 25 1.04 0.29 2.94
N ALA A 26 -0.06 0.86 2.45
CA ALA A 26 -0.81 0.33 1.32
C ALA A 26 0.08 0.21 0.07
N LYS A 27 0.85 1.24 -0.28
CA LYS A 27 1.76 1.20 -1.43
C LYS A 27 2.86 0.15 -1.30
N VAL A 28 3.41 -0.04 -0.10
CA VAL A 28 4.40 -1.10 0.18
C VAL A 28 3.78 -2.49 -0.02
N LEU A 29 2.57 -2.71 0.50
CA LEU A 29 1.85 -3.98 0.35
C LEU A 29 1.39 -4.23 -1.10
N GLU A 30 0.96 -3.18 -1.82
CA GLU A 30 0.61 -3.27 -3.24
C GLU A 30 1.84 -3.67 -4.08
N ALA A 31 2.97 -3.00 -3.88
CA ALA A 31 4.20 -3.28 -4.61
C ALA A 31 4.73 -4.70 -4.39
N ALA A 32 4.39 -5.33 -3.25
CA ALA A 32 4.78 -6.69 -2.89
C ALA A 32 3.71 -7.77 -3.15
N LYS A 33 2.54 -7.42 -3.73
CA LYS A 33 1.42 -8.36 -3.95
C LYS A 33 1.64 -9.39 -5.07
N GLY A 34 2.71 -9.26 -5.87
CA GLY A 34 2.97 -10.14 -7.03
C GLY A 34 3.08 -11.64 -6.72
N THR A 35 2.80 -12.48 -7.72
CA THR A 35 2.80 -13.95 -7.60
C THR A 35 4.14 -14.51 -7.15
N ASP A 36 5.25 -13.98 -7.68
CA ASP A 36 6.61 -14.46 -7.43
C ASP A 36 7.35 -13.68 -6.33
N GLY A 37 6.65 -12.78 -5.64
CA GLY A 37 7.27 -11.79 -4.78
C GLY A 37 8.06 -10.74 -5.57
N THR A 38 8.72 -9.84 -4.87
CA THR A 38 9.43 -8.70 -5.46
C THR A 38 10.69 -8.35 -4.66
N THR A 39 11.61 -7.61 -5.26
CA THR A 39 12.81 -7.15 -4.56
C THR A 39 12.53 -5.91 -3.72
N LYS A 40 13.36 -5.69 -2.70
CA LYS A 40 13.32 -4.48 -1.88
C LYS A 40 13.38 -3.20 -2.72
N THR A 41 14.24 -3.19 -3.74
CA THR A 41 14.40 -2.05 -4.68
C THR A 41 13.10 -1.76 -5.44
N ARG A 42 12.39 -2.79 -5.90
CA ARG A 42 11.14 -2.60 -6.63
C ARG A 42 10.02 -2.10 -5.73
N ILE A 43 9.98 -2.52 -4.47
CA ILE A 43 9.06 -1.95 -3.45
C ILE A 43 9.40 -0.49 -3.20
N MET A 44 10.68 -0.16 -3.05
CA MET A 44 11.15 1.21 -2.82
C MET A 44 10.63 2.16 -3.89
N TYR A 45 10.84 1.81 -5.16
CA TYR A 45 10.37 2.61 -6.29
C TYR A 45 8.84 2.63 -6.39
N GLY A 46 8.17 1.49 -6.18
CA GLY A 46 6.70 1.41 -6.22
C GLY A 46 6.01 2.20 -5.10
N ALA A 47 6.68 2.39 -3.96
CA ALA A 47 6.16 3.13 -2.83
C ALA A 47 6.74 4.56 -2.70
N TYR A 48 7.64 4.99 -3.60
CA TYR A 48 8.31 6.29 -3.52
C TYR A 48 9.00 6.55 -2.16
N LEU A 49 9.70 5.56 -1.63
CA LEU A 49 10.38 5.63 -0.33
C LEU A 49 11.89 5.74 -0.48
N SER A 50 12.55 6.39 0.47
CA SER A 50 13.99 6.23 0.66
C SER A 50 14.31 4.84 1.22
N SER A 51 15.57 4.40 1.07
CA SER A 51 16.03 3.11 1.62
C SER A 51 15.84 3.01 3.14
N ASN A 52 16.00 4.13 3.87
CA ASN A 52 15.83 4.18 5.32
C ASN A 52 14.35 4.03 5.72
N GLN A 53 13.46 4.83 5.12
CA GLN A 53 12.02 4.71 5.36
C GLN A 53 11.53 3.30 5.03
N LEU A 54 11.94 2.74 3.89
CA LEU A 54 11.51 1.39 3.50
C LEU A 54 11.92 0.33 4.53
N LYS A 55 13.09 0.45 5.18
CA LYS A 55 13.49 -0.51 6.23
C LYS A 55 12.49 -0.54 7.38
N GLU A 56 12.05 0.63 7.84
CA GLU A 56 11.09 0.75 8.94
C GLU A 56 9.73 0.14 8.57
N TYR A 57 9.21 0.48 7.38
CA TYR A 57 7.93 -0.07 6.91
C TYR A 57 8.00 -1.58 6.65
N ILE A 58 9.10 -2.09 6.08
CA ILE A 58 9.29 -3.53 5.89
C ILE A 58 9.34 -4.25 7.24
N ALA A 59 10.10 -3.72 8.20
CA ALA A 59 10.19 -4.31 9.54
C ALA A 59 8.83 -4.35 10.23
N TYR A 60 8.06 -3.26 10.16
CA TYR A 60 6.69 -3.21 10.66
C TYR A 60 5.80 -4.27 9.97
N CYS A 61 5.80 -4.30 8.63
CA CYS A 61 5.01 -5.27 7.87
C CYS A 61 5.36 -6.71 8.22
N GLN A 62 6.64 -7.03 8.41
CA GLN A 62 7.09 -8.38 8.77
C GLN A 62 6.70 -8.72 10.21
N GLY A 63 6.92 -7.81 11.16
CA GLY A 63 6.53 -8.00 12.57
C GLY A 63 5.03 -8.24 12.74
N HIS A 64 4.20 -7.61 11.90
CA HIS A 64 2.75 -7.82 11.90
C HIS A 64 2.27 -8.93 10.95
N GLY A 65 3.18 -9.64 10.26
CA GLY A 65 2.85 -10.74 9.35
C GLY A 65 2.10 -10.31 8.08
N LEU A 66 2.24 -9.05 7.67
CA LEU A 66 1.65 -8.48 6.45
C LEU A 66 2.49 -8.78 5.20
N ILE A 67 3.81 -8.91 5.38
CA ILE A 67 4.78 -9.31 4.34
C ILE A 67 5.62 -10.49 4.85
N SER A 68 5.84 -11.47 3.99
CA SER A 68 6.83 -12.54 4.17
C SER A 68 8.08 -12.26 3.34
N TYR A 69 9.24 -12.74 3.80
CA TYR A 69 10.50 -12.69 3.05
C TYR A 69 10.99 -14.11 2.75
N ASP A 70 11.26 -14.40 1.49
CA ASP A 70 11.90 -15.63 1.04
C ASP A 70 13.41 -15.37 0.94
N ALA A 71 14.18 -15.95 1.86
CA ALA A 71 15.63 -15.78 1.91
C ALA A 71 16.37 -16.43 0.73
N ARG A 72 15.82 -17.50 0.14
CA ARG A 72 16.44 -18.20 -1.01
C ARG A 72 16.32 -17.36 -2.26
N LYS A 73 15.13 -16.82 -2.51
CA LYS A 73 14.84 -15.97 -3.68
C LYS A 73 15.18 -14.50 -3.46
N ARG A 74 15.42 -14.09 -2.21
CA ARG A 74 15.65 -12.70 -1.76
C ARG A 74 14.51 -11.76 -2.17
N VAL A 75 13.28 -12.26 -2.06
CA VAL A 75 12.06 -11.53 -2.42
C VAL A 75 11.11 -11.39 -1.24
N TYR A 76 10.34 -10.31 -1.27
CA TYR A 76 9.27 -10.01 -0.35
C TYR A 76 7.93 -10.29 -1.03
N LYS A 77 6.96 -10.78 -0.27
CA LYS A 77 5.62 -11.06 -0.77
C LYS A 77 4.57 -10.67 0.27
N THR A 78 3.53 -9.99 -0.18
CA THR A 78 2.37 -9.67 0.67
C THR A 78 1.65 -10.96 1.03
N THR A 79 1.36 -11.14 2.32
CA THR A 79 0.66 -12.33 2.83
C THR A 79 -0.85 -12.18 2.64
N GLY A 80 -1.60 -13.26 2.90
CA GLY A 80 -3.07 -13.17 2.94
C GLY A 80 -3.58 -12.14 3.97
N LYS A 81 -2.88 -11.97 5.10
CA LYS A 81 -3.22 -10.94 6.09
C LYS A 81 -3.00 -9.53 5.55
N GLY A 82 -1.90 -9.30 4.84
CA GLY A 82 -1.62 -8.03 4.16
C GLY A 82 -2.64 -7.70 3.07
N ILE A 83 -3.10 -8.70 2.32
CA ILE A 83 -4.15 -8.52 1.29
C ILE A 83 -5.48 -8.10 1.93
N ARG A 84 -5.90 -8.73 3.02
CA ARG A 84 -7.13 -8.33 3.75
C ARG A 84 -7.06 -6.91 4.28
N LEU A 85 -5.88 -6.48 4.74
CA LEU A 85 -5.68 -5.10 5.18
C LEU A 85 -5.82 -4.10 4.03
N LEU A 86 -5.27 -4.42 2.85
CA LEU A 86 -5.46 -3.60 1.64
C LEU A 86 -6.94 -3.48 1.27
N GLU A 87 -7.69 -4.57 1.31
CA GLU A 87 -9.13 -4.56 1.04
C GLU A 87 -9.90 -3.71 2.06
N LEU A 88 -9.50 -3.74 3.33
CA LEU A 88 -10.08 -2.89 4.37
C LEU A 88 -9.81 -1.41 4.08
N PHE A 89 -8.57 -1.06 3.73
CA PHE A 89 -8.24 0.31 3.34
C PHE A 89 -9.10 0.75 2.16
N THR A 90 -9.21 -0.05 1.10
CA THR A 90 -10.09 0.25 -0.04
C THR A 90 -11.53 0.52 0.40
N LYS A 91 -12.12 -0.35 1.23
CA LYS A 91 -13.49 -0.18 1.74
C LYS A 91 -13.66 1.07 2.59
N MET A 92 -12.68 1.42 3.42
CA MET A 92 -12.73 2.64 4.21
C MET A 92 -12.87 3.87 3.31
N TYR A 93 -12.13 3.93 2.20
CA TYR A 93 -12.23 5.05 1.25
C TYR A 93 -13.52 5.04 0.42
N GLU A 94 -14.13 3.88 0.16
CA GLU A 94 -15.44 3.79 -0.50
C GLU A 94 -16.58 4.34 0.36
N ILE A 95 -16.44 4.28 1.68
CA ILE A 95 -17.46 4.72 2.64
C ILE A 95 -17.33 6.21 2.96
N VAL A 96 -16.20 6.86 2.62
CA VAL A 96 -16.05 8.31 2.80
C VAL A 96 -16.97 9.03 1.81
N PRO A 97 -18.04 9.70 2.28
CA PRO A 97 -18.94 10.45 1.42
C PRO A 97 -18.16 11.63 0.80
N SER A 98 -18.29 11.86 -0.52
CA SER A 98 -17.58 12.96 -1.22
C SER A 98 -17.79 14.35 -0.58
N ASN A 99 -18.88 14.52 0.15
CA ASN A 99 -19.27 15.72 0.90
C ASN A 99 -18.54 15.93 2.24
N ALA A 100 -17.80 14.96 2.77
CA ALA A 100 -16.98 15.15 3.98
C ALA A 100 -15.61 15.80 3.71
N ILE A 101 -15.23 15.97 2.44
CA ILE A 101 -13.92 16.51 2.04
C ILE A 101 -13.92 18.05 2.01
N GLU A 102 -15.08 18.69 1.88
CA GLU A 102 -15.20 20.16 1.85
C GLU A 102 -15.01 20.80 3.24
N GLU A 103 -15.29 20.09 4.34
CA GLU A 103 -15.19 20.63 5.70
C GLU A 103 -13.77 20.61 6.30
N ILE A 104 -12.82 19.86 5.73
CA ILE A 104 -11.44 19.79 6.25
C ILE A 104 -10.52 20.80 5.54
N THR A 105 -11.04 21.53 4.56
CA THR A 105 -10.28 22.58 3.83
C THR A 105 -10.77 24.00 4.12
N GLN A 106 -11.58 24.18 5.18
CA GLN A 106 -12.02 25.49 5.65
C GLN A 106 -11.42 25.85 7.01
#